data_AF-A0A2L0EYC5-F1
#
_entry.id   AF-A0A2L0EYC5-F1
#
_cell.length_a   1.000
_cell.length_b   1.000
_cell.length_c   1.000
_cell.angle_alpha   90.00
_cell.angle_beta   90.00
_cell.angle_gamma   90.00
#
_symmetry.space_group_name_H-M   'P 1'
#
loop_
_entity.id
_entity.type
_entity.pdbx_description
1 polymer ?
#
loop_
_entity_poly.entity_id
_entity_poly.type
_entity_poly.pdbx_seq_one_letter_code
_entity_poly.pdbx_strand_id
1 'polypeptide(L)'
;MSLRDLAALYLLAGLACAVAVYRASLEGRRRAALSAALCVPLWPIWAPIALTSTSARGEGGERPRAASTAAAARVQGALREGVDACAGTALEALLSREAASRIEAEVARAAARHAELDALLRRGGFDEAAAAERVAALERGGAGGRALATAHLHLDNIRRLRAMRDRDARALEELADLVHALRTQLVLARFAGSSVEGASGIVSEVWARVEGLGVAIGEHDGGAPEASIET
;
A
#
# COMPACT_ATOMS: atom_id res chain seq x y z
N MET A 1 -16.71 -33.91 -24.43
CA MET A 1 -17.12 -33.69 -23.03
C MET A 1 -18.62 -33.91 -22.94
N SER A 2 -19.08 -34.71 -21.97
CA SER A 2 -20.52 -34.97 -21.80
C SER A 2 -21.23 -33.72 -21.29
N LEU A 3 -22.49 -33.52 -21.67
CA LEU A 3 -23.38 -32.49 -21.09
C LEU A 3 -23.42 -32.57 -19.56
N ARG A 4 -23.24 -33.77 -19.01
CA ARG A 4 -23.13 -34.01 -17.56
C ARG A 4 -21.84 -33.47 -16.96
N ASP A 5 -20.72 -33.53 -17.68
CA ASP A 5 -19.43 -32.98 -17.21
C ASP A 5 -19.49 -31.45 -17.18
N LEU A 6 -20.12 -30.85 -18.21
CA LEU A 6 -20.33 -29.41 -18.27
C LEU A 6 -21.24 -28.94 -17.12
N ALA A 7 -22.33 -29.66 -16.86
CA ALA A 7 -23.24 -29.35 -15.76
C ALA A 7 -22.55 -29.51 -14.38
N ALA A 8 -21.70 -30.52 -14.21
CA ALA A 8 -20.93 -30.73 -12.99
C ALA A 8 -19.89 -29.62 -12.76
N LEU A 9 -19.20 -29.19 -13.81
CA LEU A 9 -18.25 -28.07 -13.76
C LEU A 9 -18.94 -26.76 -13.39
N TYR A 10 -20.14 -26.52 -13.94
CA TYR A 10 -20.93 -25.35 -13.60
C TYR A 10 -21.43 -25.34 -12.16
N LEU A 11 -21.87 -26.50 -11.66
CA LEU A 11 -22.27 -26.66 -10.27
C LEU A 11 -21.09 -26.46 -9.32
N LEU A 12 -19.92 -27.01 -9.62
CA LEU A 12 -18.71 -26.85 -8.81
C LEU A 12 -18.22 -25.39 -8.79
N ALA A 13 -18.21 -24.72 -9.93
CA ALA A 13 -17.82 -23.31 -10.03
C ALA A 13 -18.81 -22.40 -9.26
N GLY A 14 -20.12 -22.63 -9.43
CA GLY A 14 -21.16 -21.91 -8.71
C GLY A 14 -21.06 -22.13 -7.19
N LEU A 15 -20.80 -23.36 -6.75
CA LEU A 15 -20.63 -23.70 -5.34
C LEU A 15 -19.38 -23.05 -4.74
N ALA A 16 -18.27 -23.04 -5.47
CA ALA A 16 -17.03 -22.38 -5.03
C ALA A 16 -17.22 -20.87 -4.86
N CYS A 17 -17.90 -20.20 -5.80
CA CYS A 17 -18.25 -18.78 -5.69
C CYS A 17 -19.20 -18.51 -4.51
N ALA A 18 -20.21 -19.35 -4.32
CA ALA A 18 -21.16 -19.21 -3.21
C ALA A 18 -20.45 -19.33 -1.84
N VAL A 19 -19.53 -20.29 -1.70
CA VAL A 19 -18.74 -20.48 -0.47
C VAL A 19 -17.81 -19.29 -0.21
N ALA A 20 -17.18 -18.74 -1.24
CA ALA A 20 -16.32 -17.56 -1.12
C ALA A 20 -17.10 -16.32 -0.63
N VAL A 21 -18.28 -16.06 -1.20
CA VAL A 21 -19.15 -14.93 -0.81
C VAL A 21 -19.73 -15.11 0.60
N TYR A 22 -20.12 -16.34 0.95
CA TYR A 22 -20.62 -16.65 2.28
C TYR A 22 -19.56 -16.45 3.37
N ARG A 23 -18.30 -16.82 3.10
CA ARG A 23 -17.19 -16.60 4.03
C ARG A 23 -16.79 -15.13 4.18
N ALA A 24 -16.98 -14.33 3.14
CA ALA A 24 -16.69 -12.89 3.17
C ALA A 24 -17.77 -12.06 3.89
N SER A 25 -18.98 -12.60 4.10
CA SER A 25 -20.13 -11.86 4.63
C SER A 25 -20.44 -12.26 6.09
N LEU A 26 -19.60 -11.82 7.05
CA LEU A 26 -19.84 -12.07 8.48
C LEU A 26 -20.85 -11.09 9.12
N GLU A 27 -21.22 -10.01 8.44
CA GLU A 27 -22.20 -9.03 8.91
C GLU A 27 -23.52 -9.13 8.13
N GLY A 28 -24.54 -9.76 8.72
CA GLY A 28 -25.91 -9.76 8.18
C GLY A 28 -26.35 -11.04 7.46
N ARG A 29 -26.52 -12.12 8.24
CA ARG A 29 -26.86 -13.50 7.81
C ARG A 29 -28.09 -13.62 6.86
N ARG A 30 -29.05 -12.68 6.91
CA ARG A 30 -30.24 -12.67 6.00
C ARG A 30 -29.99 -12.03 4.64
N ARG A 31 -29.13 -11.00 4.55
CA ARG A 31 -28.75 -10.38 3.26
C ARG A 31 -27.83 -11.28 2.45
N ALA A 32 -26.93 -12.00 3.13
CA ALA A 32 -26.02 -12.97 2.53
C ALA A 32 -26.74 -14.19 1.91
N ALA A 33 -27.82 -14.66 2.54
CA ALA A 33 -28.60 -15.78 2.02
C ALA A 33 -29.41 -15.39 0.76
N LEU A 34 -29.98 -14.18 0.74
CA LEU A 34 -30.70 -13.65 -0.43
C LEU A 34 -29.75 -13.34 -1.60
N SER A 35 -28.56 -12.79 -1.33
CA SER A 35 -27.57 -12.55 -2.38
C SER A 35 -27.01 -13.86 -2.96
N ALA A 36 -26.76 -14.87 -2.14
CA ALA A 36 -26.33 -16.19 -2.60
C ALA A 36 -27.39 -16.88 -3.47
N ALA A 37 -28.68 -16.78 -3.12
CA ALA A 37 -29.78 -17.34 -3.90
C ALA A 37 -29.96 -16.64 -5.26
N LEU A 38 -29.70 -15.33 -5.33
CA LEU A 38 -29.75 -14.55 -6.57
C LEU A 38 -28.55 -14.80 -7.50
N CYS A 39 -27.40 -15.22 -6.97
CA CYS A 39 -26.20 -15.51 -7.79
C CYS A 39 -26.31 -16.81 -8.60
N VAL A 40 -27.11 -17.78 -8.18
CA VAL A 40 -27.22 -19.09 -8.86
C VAL A 40 -27.86 -18.99 -10.25
N PRO A 41 -29.00 -18.29 -10.47
CA PRO A 41 -29.60 -18.19 -11.80
C PRO A 41 -28.98 -17.08 -12.67
N LEU A 42 -28.36 -16.05 -12.07
CA LEU A 42 -27.97 -14.83 -12.78
C LEU A 42 -26.48 -14.81 -13.21
N TRP A 43 -25.75 -15.90 -12.99
CA TRP A 43 -24.31 -15.98 -13.23
C TRP A 43 -23.85 -15.73 -14.69
N PRO A 44 -24.55 -16.16 -15.77
CA PRO A 44 -24.02 -16.00 -17.12
C PRO A 44 -24.17 -14.57 -17.66
N ILE A 45 -25.10 -13.80 -17.11
CA ILE A 45 -25.32 -12.39 -17.47
C ILE A 45 -24.48 -11.47 -16.57
N TRP A 46 -24.24 -11.87 -15.30
CA TRP A 46 -23.42 -11.09 -14.39
C TRP A 46 -21.91 -11.30 -14.57
N ALA A 47 -21.43 -12.43 -15.09
CA ALA A 47 -20.00 -12.69 -15.24
C ALA A 47 -19.25 -11.64 -16.11
N PRO A 48 -19.75 -11.20 -17.28
CA PRO A 48 -19.06 -10.20 -18.08
C PRO A 48 -19.05 -8.81 -17.42
N ILE A 49 -20.14 -8.47 -16.72
CA ILE A 49 -20.29 -7.17 -16.04
C ILE A 49 -19.49 -7.15 -14.73
N ALA A 50 -19.41 -8.26 -14.01
CA ALA A 50 -18.58 -8.40 -12.82
C ALA A 50 -17.08 -8.38 -13.14
N LEU A 51 -16.66 -9.00 -14.25
CA LEU A 51 -15.26 -8.95 -14.70
C LEU A 51 -14.83 -7.55 -15.14
N THR A 52 -15.74 -6.75 -15.71
CA THR A 52 -15.47 -5.35 -16.09
C THR A 52 -15.62 -4.37 -14.92
N SER A 53 -16.55 -4.62 -13.98
CA SER A 53 -16.77 -3.76 -12.81
C SER A 53 -15.87 -4.08 -11.62
N THR A 54 -15.27 -5.27 -11.53
CA THR A 54 -14.23 -5.57 -10.51
C THR A 54 -12.99 -4.70 -10.70
N SER A 55 -12.68 -4.31 -11.94
CA SER A 55 -11.65 -3.30 -12.24
C SER A 55 -12.03 -1.89 -11.80
N ALA A 56 -13.32 -1.58 -11.62
CA ALA A 56 -13.81 -0.24 -11.31
C ALA A 56 -14.35 -0.07 -9.87
N ARG A 57 -14.62 -1.16 -9.12
CA ARG A 57 -15.36 -1.09 -7.83
C ARG A 57 -14.68 -1.77 -6.64
N GLY A 58 -13.45 -2.24 -6.79
CA GLY A 58 -12.74 -2.94 -5.72
C GLY A 58 -11.96 -2.06 -4.71
N GLU A 59 -11.79 -0.76 -4.94
CA GLU A 59 -10.76 0.04 -4.26
C GLU A 59 -11.15 0.75 -2.95
N GLY A 60 -12.32 0.48 -2.38
CA GLY A 60 -12.92 1.43 -1.43
C GLY A 60 -12.62 1.36 0.07
N GLY A 61 -12.11 0.26 0.66
CA GLY A 61 -12.20 0.14 2.14
C GLY A 61 -11.10 -0.60 2.91
N GLU A 62 -10.54 -1.69 2.37
CA GLU A 62 -9.56 -2.53 3.10
C GLU A 62 -8.17 -2.57 2.46
N ARG A 63 -7.98 -1.94 1.29
CA ARG A 63 -6.78 -2.10 0.45
C ARG A 63 -5.49 -1.38 0.92
N PRO A 64 -5.50 -0.20 1.56
CA PRO A 64 -4.25 0.57 1.75
C PRO A 64 -3.23 -0.14 2.66
N ARG A 65 -3.70 -0.72 3.78
CA ARG A 65 -2.81 -1.41 4.73
C ARG A 65 -2.29 -2.74 4.21
N ALA A 66 -3.12 -3.48 3.47
CA ALA A 66 -2.70 -4.71 2.82
C ALA A 66 -1.70 -4.44 1.68
N ALA A 67 -1.87 -3.33 0.94
CA ALA A 67 -0.99 -2.95 -0.16
C ALA A 67 0.43 -2.63 0.31
N SER A 68 0.59 -1.78 1.34
CA SER A 68 1.92 -1.40 1.84
C SER A 68 2.67 -2.58 2.48
N THR A 69 1.96 -3.42 3.22
CA THR A 69 2.54 -4.62 3.85
C THR A 69 2.91 -5.66 2.80
N ALA A 70 2.09 -5.82 1.76
CA ALA A 70 2.42 -6.64 0.61
C ALA A 70 3.63 -6.10 -0.17
N ALA A 71 3.73 -4.78 -0.39
CA ALA A 71 4.88 -4.16 -1.05
C ALA A 71 6.18 -4.40 -0.27
N ALA A 72 6.16 -4.19 1.05
CA ALA A 72 7.30 -4.48 1.91
C ALA A 72 7.72 -5.97 1.86
N ALA A 73 6.75 -6.89 1.90
CA ALA A 73 7.02 -8.32 1.78
C ALA A 73 7.60 -8.70 0.41
N ARG A 74 7.14 -8.06 -0.68
CA ARG A 74 7.71 -8.24 -2.03
C ARG A 74 9.17 -7.77 -2.10
N VAL A 75 9.48 -6.62 -1.50
CA VAL A 75 10.87 -6.12 -1.40
C VAL A 75 11.75 -7.14 -0.69
N GLN A 76 11.34 -7.61 0.49
CA GLN A 76 12.10 -8.58 1.28
C GLN A 76 12.32 -9.89 0.52
N GLY A 77 11.28 -10.43 -0.13
CA GLY A 77 11.41 -11.63 -0.96
C GLY A 77 12.40 -11.44 -2.10
N ALA A 78 12.27 -10.33 -2.84
CA ALA A 78 13.13 -10.03 -3.96
C ALA A 78 14.59 -9.76 -3.56
N LEU A 79 14.84 -9.11 -2.42
CA LEU A 79 16.18 -8.90 -1.88
C LEU A 79 16.85 -10.23 -1.51
N ARG A 80 16.13 -11.12 -0.81
CA ARG A 80 16.67 -12.44 -0.43
C ARG A 80 17.04 -13.25 -1.67
N GLU A 81 16.14 -13.32 -2.65
CA GLU A 81 16.41 -13.98 -3.92
C GLU A 81 17.61 -13.37 -4.65
N GLY A 82 17.73 -12.04 -4.67
CA GLY A 82 18.85 -11.33 -5.28
C GLY A 82 20.19 -11.61 -4.58
N VAL A 83 20.22 -11.55 -3.26
CA VAL A 83 21.39 -11.87 -2.43
C VAL A 83 21.84 -13.31 -2.64
N ASP A 84 20.91 -14.26 -2.63
CA ASP A 84 21.23 -15.67 -2.84
C ASP A 84 21.69 -15.94 -4.29
N ALA A 85 21.21 -15.17 -5.27
CA ALA A 85 21.71 -15.24 -6.63
C ALA A 85 23.15 -14.71 -6.76
N CYS A 86 23.53 -13.72 -5.95
CA CYS A 86 24.87 -13.10 -5.98
C CYS A 86 25.91 -13.81 -5.11
N ALA A 87 25.49 -14.58 -4.12
CA ALA A 87 26.39 -15.21 -3.14
C ALA A 87 27.49 -16.06 -3.81
N GLY A 88 28.74 -15.79 -3.48
CA GLY A 88 29.90 -16.51 -4.02
C GLY A 88 30.25 -16.15 -5.47
N THR A 89 29.69 -15.05 -5.99
CA THR A 89 29.99 -14.53 -7.33
C THR A 89 30.62 -13.14 -7.26
N ALA A 90 31.19 -12.64 -8.36
CA ALA A 90 31.67 -11.27 -8.45
C ALA A 90 30.56 -10.21 -8.24
N LEU A 91 29.29 -10.59 -8.36
CA LEU A 91 28.13 -9.70 -8.13
C LEU A 91 27.86 -9.46 -6.64
N GLU A 92 28.47 -10.22 -5.72
CA GLU A 92 28.26 -10.05 -4.27
C GLU A 92 28.67 -8.66 -3.76
N ALA A 93 29.61 -8.00 -4.44
CA ALA A 93 30.00 -6.63 -4.15
C ALA A 93 28.88 -5.60 -4.44
N LEU A 94 27.95 -5.91 -5.36
CA LEU A 94 26.84 -5.03 -5.72
C LEU A 94 25.67 -5.13 -4.75
N LEU A 95 25.38 -6.35 -4.29
CA LEU A 95 24.29 -6.62 -3.36
C LEU A 95 24.78 -7.59 -2.27
N SER A 96 25.48 -7.02 -1.30
CA SER A 96 25.93 -7.78 -0.13
C SER A 96 24.77 -8.08 0.82
N ARG A 97 24.91 -9.12 1.66
CA ARG A 97 23.94 -9.44 2.72
C ARG A 97 23.71 -8.25 3.65
N GLU A 98 24.77 -7.53 3.97
CA GLU A 98 24.71 -6.34 4.83
C GLU A 98 23.93 -5.20 4.16
N ALA A 99 24.18 -4.92 2.88
CA ALA A 99 23.41 -3.92 2.12
C ALA A 99 21.92 -4.28 2.07
N ALA A 100 21.60 -5.54 1.76
CA ALA A 100 20.23 -6.02 1.76
C ALA A 100 19.56 -5.89 3.14
N SER A 101 20.25 -6.25 4.23
CA SER A 101 19.70 -6.11 5.59
C SER A 101 19.41 -4.65 5.98
N ARG A 102 20.21 -3.69 5.50
CA ARG A 102 19.97 -2.27 5.72
C ARG A 102 18.72 -1.81 4.98
N ILE A 103 18.56 -2.21 3.71
CA ILE A 103 17.36 -1.92 2.92
C ILE A 103 16.12 -2.56 3.58
N GLU A 104 16.20 -3.82 4.00
CA GLU A 104 15.09 -4.51 4.69
C GLU A 104 14.68 -3.77 5.98
N ALA A 105 15.64 -3.27 6.76
CA ALA A 105 15.38 -2.53 7.99
C ALA A 105 14.68 -1.19 7.71
N GLU A 106 15.09 -0.45 6.68
CA GLU A 106 14.42 0.80 6.30
C GLU A 106 13.01 0.58 5.77
N VAL A 107 12.83 -0.45 4.94
CA VAL A 107 11.52 -0.84 4.42
C VAL A 107 10.58 -1.24 5.55
N ALA A 108 11.08 -1.98 6.54
CA ALA A 108 10.31 -2.35 7.73
C ALA A 108 9.91 -1.12 8.56
N ARG A 109 10.83 -0.16 8.76
CA ARG A 109 10.54 1.11 9.42
C ARG A 109 9.46 1.91 8.68
N ALA A 110 9.60 2.06 7.37
CA ALA A 110 8.63 2.78 6.54
C ALA A 110 7.24 2.11 6.56
N ALA A 111 7.18 0.78 6.44
CA ALA A 111 5.93 0.04 6.51
C ALA A 111 5.24 0.17 7.87
N ALA A 112 6.01 0.19 8.97
CA ALA A 112 5.49 0.41 10.32
C ALA A 112 4.88 1.82 10.47
N ARG A 113 5.60 2.86 10.01
CA ARG A 113 5.09 4.24 10.01
C ARG A 113 3.82 4.39 9.18
N HIS A 114 3.80 3.83 7.97
CA HIS A 114 2.59 3.84 7.14
C HIS A 114 1.40 3.17 7.86
N ALA A 115 1.63 2.03 8.50
CA ALA A 115 0.58 1.32 9.25
C ALA A 115 0.08 2.11 10.47
N GLU A 116 0.95 2.89 11.11
CA GLU A 116 0.59 3.80 12.20
C GLU A 116 -0.23 4.99 11.70
N LEU A 117 0.20 5.65 10.63
CA LEU A 117 -0.55 6.75 9.99
C LEU A 117 -1.93 6.29 9.53
N ASP A 118 -2.02 5.12 8.90
CA ASP A 118 -3.29 4.52 8.49
C ASP A 118 -4.20 4.20 9.69
N ALA A 119 -3.63 3.70 10.80
CA ALA A 119 -4.40 3.46 12.02
C ALA A 119 -4.89 4.76 12.66
N LEU A 120 -4.08 5.81 12.65
CA LEU A 120 -4.43 7.12 13.18
C LEU A 120 -5.55 7.76 12.35
N LEU A 121 -5.43 7.75 11.03
CA LEU A 121 -6.40 8.34 10.10
C LEU A 121 -7.76 7.62 10.11
N ARG A 122 -7.81 6.36 10.56
CA ARG A 122 -9.07 5.62 10.77
C ARG A 122 -9.83 6.02 12.03
N ARG A 123 -9.23 6.78 12.95
CA ARG A 123 -9.93 7.30 14.13
C ARG A 123 -10.89 8.41 13.69
N GLY A 124 -12.11 8.44 14.25
CA GLY A 124 -13.18 9.37 13.84
C GLY A 124 -12.86 10.87 13.95
N GLY A 125 -11.76 11.26 14.59
CA GLY A 125 -11.27 12.65 14.63
C GLY A 125 -10.57 13.13 13.34
N PHE A 126 -10.19 12.23 12.44
CA PHE A 126 -9.37 12.51 11.25
C PHE A 126 -10.12 12.35 9.92
N ASP A 127 -11.45 12.42 9.97
CA ASP A 127 -12.26 12.50 8.76
C ASP A 127 -12.13 13.90 8.12
N GLU A 128 -11.47 13.95 6.96
CA GLU A 128 -11.29 15.18 6.18
C GLU A 128 -12.62 15.76 5.69
N ALA A 129 -13.57 14.91 5.29
CA ALA A 129 -14.86 15.39 4.79
C ALA A 129 -15.63 16.08 5.93
N ALA A 130 -15.71 15.42 7.08
CA ALA A 130 -16.30 16.01 8.28
C ALA A 130 -15.55 17.27 8.75
N ALA A 131 -14.21 17.32 8.64
CA ALA A 131 -13.43 18.50 8.98
C ALA A 131 -13.70 19.68 8.02
N ALA A 132 -13.79 19.41 6.72
CA ALA A 132 -14.12 20.42 5.70
C ALA A 132 -15.55 20.94 5.86
N GLU A 133 -16.51 20.07 6.15
CA GLU A 133 -17.89 20.46 6.44
C GLU A 133 -17.99 21.36 7.68
N ARG A 134 -17.22 21.05 8.74
CA ARG A 134 -17.15 21.89 9.95
C ARG A 134 -16.63 23.29 9.63
N VAL A 135 -15.56 23.39 8.83
CA VAL A 135 -15.04 24.68 8.35
C VAL A 135 -16.13 25.45 7.61
N ALA A 136 -16.76 24.83 6.61
CA ALA A 136 -17.80 25.47 5.80
C ALA A 136 -19.05 25.86 6.61
N ALA A 137 -19.37 25.13 7.69
CA ALA A 137 -20.44 25.48 8.61
C ALA A 137 -20.09 26.70 9.46
N LEU A 138 -18.86 26.79 9.96
CA LEU A 138 -18.38 27.93 10.76
C LEU A 138 -18.29 29.21 9.92
N GLU A 139 -17.86 29.11 8.66
CA GLU A 139 -17.82 30.23 7.71
C GLU A 139 -19.22 30.77 7.43
N ARG A 140 -20.19 29.89 7.13
CA ARG A 140 -21.59 30.27 6.90
C ARG A 140 -22.27 30.84 8.15
N GLY A 141 -21.91 30.33 9.33
CA GLY A 141 -22.46 30.76 10.61
C GLY A 141 -21.85 32.06 11.15
N GLY A 142 -20.88 32.66 10.47
CA GLY A 142 -20.19 33.87 10.94
C GLY A 142 -19.43 33.65 12.25
N ALA A 143 -18.87 32.45 12.45
CA ALA A 143 -18.13 32.12 13.67
C ALA A 143 -16.96 33.08 13.89
N GLY A 144 -16.65 33.38 15.16
CA GLY A 144 -15.53 34.26 15.51
C GLY A 144 -14.20 33.76 14.94
N GLY A 145 -13.33 34.68 14.51
CA GLY A 145 -12.10 34.37 13.75
C GLY A 145 -11.18 33.33 14.39
N ARG A 146 -11.15 33.21 15.73
CA ARG A 146 -10.38 32.18 16.43
C ARG A 146 -10.92 30.76 16.17
N ALA A 147 -12.24 30.56 16.22
CA ALA A 147 -12.85 29.25 16.01
C ALA A 147 -12.65 28.77 14.57
N LEU A 148 -12.76 29.70 13.60
CA LEU A 148 -12.49 29.40 12.20
C LEU A 148 -11.02 29.05 11.96
N ALA A 149 -10.08 29.80 12.53
CA ALA A 149 -8.65 29.53 12.41
C ALA A 149 -8.25 28.16 12.97
N THR A 150 -8.80 27.76 14.13
CA THR A 150 -8.58 26.43 14.69
C THR A 150 -9.14 25.33 13.79
N ALA A 151 -10.31 25.53 13.18
CA ALA A 151 -10.90 24.55 12.28
C ALA A 151 -10.10 24.38 10.98
N HIS A 152 -9.60 25.48 10.40
CA HIS A 152 -8.67 25.44 9.25
C HIS A 152 -7.38 24.68 9.59
N LEU A 153 -6.74 25.00 10.71
CA LEU A 153 -5.54 24.30 11.17
C LEU A 153 -5.77 22.79 11.31
N HIS A 154 -6.90 22.39 11.88
CA HIS A 154 -7.25 20.97 12.02
C HIS A 154 -7.40 20.28 10.66
N LEU A 155 -8.08 20.92 9.71
CA LEU A 155 -8.25 20.40 8.35
C LEU A 155 -6.91 20.27 7.63
N ASP A 156 -6.04 21.28 7.73
CA ASP A 156 -4.72 21.26 7.10
C ASP A 156 -3.82 20.19 7.70
N ASN A 157 -3.89 19.97 9.02
CA ASN A 157 -3.17 18.88 9.68
C ASN A 157 -3.62 17.50 9.18
N ILE A 158 -4.94 17.27 9.04
CA ILE A 158 -5.48 16.02 8.47
C ILE A 158 -4.95 15.81 7.04
N ARG A 159 -4.97 16.85 6.20
CA ARG A 159 -4.47 16.79 4.82
C ARG A 159 -2.99 16.46 4.75
N ARG A 160 -2.16 17.08 5.61
CA ARG A 160 -0.72 16.78 5.71
C ARG A 160 -0.47 15.33 6.08
N LEU A 161 -1.20 14.80 7.06
CA LEU A 161 -1.09 13.39 7.48
C LEU A 161 -1.49 12.42 6.35
N ARG A 162 -2.58 12.71 5.62
CA ARG A 162 -2.99 11.90 4.46
C ARG A 162 -1.93 11.93 3.35
N ALA A 163 -1.44 13.12 3.02
CA ALA A 163 -0.39 13.28 2.01
C ALA A 163 0.89 12.51 2.39
N MET A 164 1.26 12.49 3.68
CA MET A 164 2.39 11.72 4.19
C MET A 164 2.16 10.21 4.02
N ARG A 165 1.00 9.69 4.45
CA ARG A 165 0.63 8.28 4.26
C ARG A 165 0.70 7.87 2.78
N ASP A 166 0.10 8.67 1.90
CA ASP A 166 0.03 8.35 0.47
C ASP A 166 1.40 8.44 -0.21
N ARG A 167 2.31 9.27 0.31
CA ARG A 167 3.70 9.31 -0.15
C ARG A 167 4.47 8.05 0.27
N ASP A 168 4.32 7.62 1.52
CA ASP A 168 4.95 6.40 2.03
C ASP A 168 4.47 5.15 1.27
N ALA A 169 3.17 5.07 1.00
CA ALA A 169 2.59 3.97 0.21
C ALA A 169 3.21 3.89 -1.19
N ARG A 170 3.26 5.02 -1.90
CA ARG A 170 3.85 5.11 -3.25
C ARG A 170 5.34 4.79 -3.25
N ALA A 171 6.10 5.32 -2.29
CA ALA A 171 7.53 5.06 -2.19
C ALA A 171 7.84 3.57 -1.95
N LEU A 172 7.03 2.88 -1.14
CA LEU A 172 7.15 1.43 -0.92
C LEU A 172 6.83 0.63 -2.19
N GLU A 173 5.83 1.04 -2.96
CA GLU A 173 5.48 0.40 -4.24
C GLU A 173 6.57 0.58 -5.29
N GLU A 174 7.05 1.81 -5.48
CA GLU A 174 8.14 2.12 -6.41
C GLU A 174 9.43 1.37 -6.06
N LEU A 175 9.77 1.28 -4.76
CA LEU A 175 10.91 0.51 -4.29
C LEU A 175 10.73 -0.99 -4.55
N ALA A 176 9.52 -1.53 -4.40
CA ALA A 176 9.24 -2.93 -4.73
C ALA A 176 9.50 -3.22 -6.20
N ASP A 177 9.12 -2.32 -7.10
CA ASP A 177 9.35 -2.46 -8.53
C ASP A 177 10.85 -2.38 -8.87
N LEU A 178 11.58 -1.44 -8.29
CA LEU A 178 13.03 -1.29 -8.49
C LEU A 178 13.82 -2.51 -8.00
N VAL A 179 13.50 -3.02 -6.81
CA VAL A 179 14.15 -4.22 -6.26
C VAL A 179 13.80 -5.46 -7.09
N HIS A 180 12.59 -5.54 -7.63
CA HIS A 180 12.22 -6.63 -8.54
C HIS A 180 12.98 -6.58 -9.87
N ALA A 181 13.18 -5.37 -10.42
CA ALA A 181 14.03 -5.16 -11.60
C ALA A 181 15.49 -5.54 -11.32
N LEU A 182 16.04 -5.09 -10.17
CA LEU A 182 17.39 -5.44 -9.72
C LEU A 182 17.57 -6.95 -9.65
N ARG A 183 16.66 -7.65 -8.97
CA ARG A 183 16.67 -9.12 -8.86
C ARG A 183 16.70 -9.79 -10.22
N THR A 184 15.87 -9.33 -11.16
CA THR A 184 15.80 -9.89 -12.51
C THR A 184 17.13 -9.70 -13.26
N GLN A 185 17.75 -8.52 -13.15
CA GLN A 185 19.05 -8.25 -13.76
C GLN A 185 20.18 -9.06 -13.12
N LEU A 186 20.19 -9.24 -11.80
CA LEU A 186 21.21 -10.05 -11.10
C LEU A 186 21.11 -11.52 -11.49
N VAL A 187 19.89 -12.06 -11.58
CA VAL A 187 19.66 -13.43 -12.06
C VAL A 187 20.11 -13.57 -13.51
N LEU A 188 19.79 -12.61 -14.38
CA LEU A 188 20.23 -12.63 -15.77
C LEU A 188 21.75 -12.57 -15.89
N ALA A 189 22.41 -11.66 -15.16
CA ALA A 189 23.86 -11.50 -15.15
C ALA A 189 24.57 -12.78 -14.69
N ARG A 190 24.00 -13.48 -13.69
CA ARG A 190 24.53 -14.77 -13.21
C ARG A 190 24.58 -15.84 -14.31
N PHE A 191 23.57 -15.91 -15.17
CA PHE A 191 23.49 -16.92 -16.22
C PHE A 191 24.17 -16.49 -17.53
N ALA A 192 24.11 -15.20 -17.87
CA ALA A 192 24.68 -14.67 -19.10
C ALA A 192 26.18 -14.36 -19.00
N GLY A 193 26.75 -14.29 -17.79
CA GLY A 193 28.11 -13.82 -17.56
C GLY A 193 28.34 -12.36 -17.99
N SER A 194 27.26 -11.57 -18.12
CA SER A 194 27.26 -10.23 -18.70
C SER A 194 27.71 -9.14 -17.73
N SER A 195 28.10 -7.98 -18.28
CA SER A 195 28.66 -6.87 -17.51
C SER A 195 27.67 -6.24 -16.52
N VAL A 196 28.26 -5.80 -15.41
CA VAL A 196 27.66 -5.26 -14.19
C VAL A 196 27.02 -3.87 -14.37
N GLU A 197 27.26 -3.19 -15.51
CA GLU A 197 26.86 -1.79 -15.70
C GLU A 197 25.35 -1.53 -15.50
N GLY A 198 24.49 -2.42 -15.98
CA GLY A 198 23.03 -2.26 -15.80
C GLY A 198 22.57 -2.37 -14.35
N ALA A 199 23.15 -3.32 -13.60
CA ALA A 199 22.79 -3.58 -12.21
C ALA A 199 23.27 -2.46 -11.27
N SER A 200 24.44 -1.87 -11.54
CA SER A 200 24.99 -0.77 -10.73
C SER A 200 24.09 0.48 -10.73
N GLY A 201 23.50 0.80 -11.89
CA GLY A 201 22.54 1.91 -12.00
C GLY A 201 21.29 1.68 -11.15
N ILE A 202 20.72 0.48 -11.20
CA ILE A 202 19.55 0.13 -10.38
C ILE A 202 19.90 0.13 -8.89
N VAL A 203 21.06 -0.39 -8.48
CA VAL A 203 21.50 -0.35 -7.07
C VAL A 203 21.59 1.08 -6.55
N SER A 204 22.14 2.00 -7.36
CA SER A 204 22.25 3.42 -7.00
C SER A 204 20.87 4.07 -6.83
N GLU A 205 19.92 3.75 -7.72
CA GLU A 205 18.56 4.24 -7.62
C GLU A 205 17.78 3.63 -6.43
N VAL A 206 17.95 2.32 -6.16
CA VAL A 206 17.41 1.67 -4.97
C VAL A 206 17.90 2.37 -3.71
N TRP A 207 19.20 2.67 -3.61
CA TRP A 207 19.75 3.42 -2.48
C TRP A 207 19.17 4.82 -2.35
N ALA A 208 19.03 5.56 -3.45
CA ALA A 208 18.42 6.89 -3.44
C ALA A 208 16.96 6.86 -2.93
N ARG A 209 16.17 5.84 -3.31
CA ARG A 209 14.80 5.68 -2.80
C ARG A 209 14.76 5.28 -1.33
N VAL A 210 15.68 4.41 -0.90
CA VAL A 210 15.81 4.00 0.51
C VAL A 210 16.20 5.18 1.39
N GLU A 211 17.12 6.03 0.94
CA GLU A 211 17.51 7.24 1.66
C GLU A 211 16.35 8.26 1.69
N GLY A 212 15.61 8.40 0.59
CA GLY A 212 14.38 9.19 0.54
C GLY A 212 13.29 8.74 1.52
N LEU A 213 13.22 7.44 1.82
CA LEU A 213 12.33 6.89 2.86
C LEU A 213 12.77 7.25 4.29
N GLY A 214 14.06 7.57 4.50
CA GLY A 214 14.63 7.94 5.80
C GLY A 214 14.57 9.45 6.12
N VAL A 215 14.79 10.31 5.11
CA VAL A 215 14.86 11.78 5.29
C VAL A 215 13.53 12.42 5.74
N ALA A 216 12.39 11.79 5.45
CA ALA A 216 11.07 12.29 5.84
C ALA A 216 10.85 12.41 7.38
N ILE A 217 11.79 11.93 8.20
CA ILE A 217 11.77 11.98 9.67
C ILE A 217 12.47 13.25 10.22
N GLY A 218 13.38 13.89 9.48
CA GLY A 218 14.29 14.90 10.04
C GLY A 218 13.81 16.37 10.00
N GLU A 219 12.88 16.73 9.09
CA GLU A 219 12.55 18.15 8.84
C GLU A 219 11.51 18.77 9.79
N HIS A 220 10.93 18.02 10.73
CA HIS A 220 9.89 18.53 11.64
C HIS A 220 10.32 18.73 13.11
N ASP A 221 11.58 18.42 13.46
CA ASP A 221 12.10 18.54 14.84
C ASP A 221 12.98 19.80 15.06
N GLY A 222 13.13 20.66 14.04
CA GLY A 222 14.01 21.84 14.06
C GLY A 222 13.36 23.19 14.38
N GLY A 223 12.13 23.20 14.89
CA GLY A 223 11.31 24.43 15.00
C GLY A 223 10.78 24.73 16.40
N ALA A 224 11.66 24.97 17.38
CA ALA A 224 11.28 25.67 18.61
C ALA A 224 12.20 26.90 18.79
N PRO A 225 11.66 28.13 18.81
CA PRO A 225 12.46 29.31 19.10
C PRO A 225 12.80 29.33 20.60
N GLU A 226 14.09 29.33 20.93
CA GLU A 226 14.57 29.82 22.22
C GLU A 226 14.23 31.30 22.31
N ALA A 227 13.07 31.61 22.90
CA ALA A 227 12.79 32.92 23.42
C ALA A 227 13.67 33.10 24.66
N SER A 228 14.85 33.71 24.44
CA SER A 228 15.66 34.30 25.50
C SER A 228 14.80 35.32 26.25
N ILE A 229 14.37 34.95 27.45
CA ILE A 229 13.90 35.90 28.45
C ILE A 229 15.16 36.47 29.10
N GLU A 230 15.61 37.62 28.63
CA GLU A 230 16.53 38.47 29.39
C GLU A 230 15.75 39.08 30.56
N THR A 231 16.19 38.75 31.77
CA THR A 231 15.94 39.49 33.01
C THR A 231 17.04 40.48 33.28
#